data_AF-A0A6T8DGA5-F1
#
_entry.id   AF-A0A6T8DGA5-F1
#
_cell.length_a   1.000
_cell.length_b   1.000
_cell.length_c   1.000
_cell.angle_alpha   90.00
_cell.angle_beta   90.00
_cell.angle_gamma   90.00
#
_symmetry.space_group_name_H-M   'P 1'
#
loop_
_entity.id
_entity.type
_entity.pdbx_description
1 polymer ?
#
loop_
_entity_poly.entity_id
_entity_poly.type
_entity_poly.pdbx_seq_one_letter_code
_entity_poly.pdbx_strand_id
1 'polypeptide(L)'
;MQEAPTLVAEKPTYSRGADGRTPFGVPSFQEKIVDLQQETLQRSGRQEYMTADTSFNQTGAVKVQEQSFRVATELGRQREEKANLEKAFKIEKSQLFAKWAKKIEEVEEDCRVRQAILMEKQEIARVDREKEVVEHVSKIRFKKSSTLLQLEDTEKKLAKQHDFKQATEVMSRAERQRKLEEAEYRRRIEVAQRKPLEELAARQDAEMRIFTQKCHGMRLAIQRERDAAFAVYKQKYCNLEADQSHAHAIEYTMHAEIGAVQSHKSRSTTASTFRGTLKYESLAGTKFDVSDVSTLADGPDSTPVARVNGDAY
;
A
#
# COMPACT_ATOMS: atom_id res chain seq x y z
N MET A 1 15.13 -9.93 -15.93
CA MET A 1 14.67 -8.79 -16.73
C MET A 1 13.54 -9.29 -17.61
N GLN A 2 12.29 -9.08 -17.18
CA GLN A 2 11.12 -9.37 -18.00
C GLN A 2 10.67 -8.06 -18.62
N GLU A 3 10.67 -8.01 -19.94
CA GLU A 3 10.20 -6.85 -20.72
C GLU A 3 8.75 -6.57 -20.34
N ALA A 4 8.47 -5.33 -19.95
CA ALA A 4 7.12 -4.86 -19.73
C ALA A 4 6.35 -4.98 -21.06
N PRO A 5 5.13 -5.53 -21.07
CA PRO A 5 4.35 -5.64 -22.29
C PRO A 5 4.06 -4.24 -22.80
N THR A 6 4.62 -3.90 -23.95
CA THR A 6 4.28 -2.73 -24.74
C THR A 6 2.81 -2.86 -25.12
N LEU A 7 1.93 -2.27 -24.32
CA LEU A 7 0.52 -2.11 -24.65
C LEU A 7 0.47 -1.19 -25.88
N VAL A 8 0.38 -1.80 -27.05
CA VAL A 8 0.00 -1.11 -28.29
C VAL A 8 -1.35 -0.49 -28.00
N ALA A 9 -1.37 0.84 -27.82
CA ALA A 9 -2.59 1.58 -27.57
C ALA A 9 -3.50 1.42 -28.79
N GLU A 10 -4.51 0.55 -28.66
CA GLU A 10 -5.63 0.52 -29.60
C GLU A 10 -6.24 1.92 -29.63
N LYS A 11 -6.11 2.59 -30.78
CA LYS A 11 -6.77 3.88 -31.01
C LYS A 11 -8.27 3.66 -30.82
N PRO A 12 -8.98 4.55 -30.11
CA PRO A 12 -10.43 4.45 -29.95
C PRO A 12 -11.09 4.35 -31.33
N THR A 13 -11.91 3.31 -31.49
CA THR A 13 -12.42 2.78 -32.76
C THR A 13 -13.56 3.58 -33.36
N TYR A 14 -14.16 4.54 -32.65
CA TYR A 14 -15.19 5.38 -33.28
C TYR A 14 -14.59 6.36 -34.27
N SER A 15 -14.88 6.03 -35.52
CA SER A 15 -14.54 6.72 -36.76
C SER A 15 -14.77 8.22 -36.68
N ARG A 16 -13.68 8.96 -36.45
CA ARG A 16 -13.60 10.39 -36.73
C ARG A 16 -13.80 10.55 -38.24
N GLY A 17 -14.82 11.29 -38.67
CA GLY A 17 -14.85 11.84 -40.04
C GLY A 17 -13.56 12.60 -40.33
N ALA A 18 -13.25 12.88 -41.60
CA ALA A 18 -12.02 13.58 -42.01
C ALA A 18 -11.75 14.88 -41.22
N ASP A 19 -12.82 15.51 -40.71
CA ASP A 19 -12.76 16.79 -40.00
C ASP A 19 -12.75 16.64 -38.47
N GLY A 20 -12.89 15.42 -37.94
CA GLY A 20 -13.00 15.11 -36.51
C GLY A 20 -14.24 15.71 -35.82
N ARG A 21 -15.22 16.21 -36.60
CA ARG A 21 -16.31 17.08 -36.13
C ARG A 21 -17.70 16.46 -36.17
N THR A 22 -17.94 15.45 -37.00
CA THR A 22 -19.23 14.79 -37.18
C THR A 22 -19.09 13.28 -37.36
N PRO A 23 -20.10 12.49 -36.94
CA PRO A 23 -20.24 11.10 -37.36
C PRO A 23 -20.27 11.02 -38.90
N PHE A 24 -19.60 10.03 -39.50
CA PHE A 24 -19.72 9.77 -40.94
C PHE A 24 -21.21 9.68 -41.34
N GLY A 25 -21.64 10.43 -42.36
CA GLY A 25 -23.02 10.39 -42.89
C GLY A 25 -23.93 11.58 -42.52
N VAL A 26 -23.58 12.41 -41.53
CA VAL A 26 -24.36 13.63 -41.22
C VAL A 26 -24.36 14.65 -42.38
N PRO A 27 -23.24 14.91 -43.09
CA PRO A 27 -23.26 15.79 -44.26
C PRO A 27 -24.21 15.31 -45.36
N SER A 28 -24.27 14.00 -45.62
CA SER A 28 -25.16 13.42 -46.64
C SER A 28 -26.66 13.50 -46.27
N PHE A 29 -27.01 13.48 -44.99
CA PHE A 29 -28.40 13.70 -44.56
C PHE A 29 -28.79 15.18 -44.69
N GLN A 30 -27.88 16.09 -44.37
CA GLN A 30 -28.12 17.53 -44.48
C GLN A 30 -28.25 17.98 -45.94
N GLU A 31 -27.38 17.50 -46.83
CA GLU A 31 -27.48 17.71 -48.27
C GLU A 31 -28.84 17.21 -48.80
N LYS A 32 -29.22 15.97 -48.44
CA LYS A 32 -30.51 15.38 -48.84
C LYS A 32 -31.73 16.15 -48.30
N ILE A 33 -31.65 16.73 -47.10
CA ILE A 33 -32.71 17.58 -46.54
C ILE A 33 -32.81 18.89 -47.31
N VAL A 34 -31.68 19.53 -47.65
CA VAL A 34 -31.65 20.77 -48.42
C VAL A 34 -32.19 20.55 -49.83
N ASP A 35 -31.80 19.44 -50.48
CA ASP A 35 -32.28 19.06 -51.81
C ASP A 35 -33.81 18.84 -51.82
N LEU A 36 -34.34 18.08 -50.86
CA LEU A 36 -35.78 17.83 -50.73
C LEU A 36 -36.57 19.11 -50.37
N GLN A 37 -35.98 20.02 -49.60
CA GLN A 37 -36.58 21.32 -49.30
C GLN A 37 -36.64 22.22 -50.54
N GLN A 38 -35.56 22.26 -51.34
CA GLN A 38 -35.53 22.98 -52.61
C GLN A 38 -36.52 22.38 -53.62
N GLU A 39 -36.62 21.05 -53.70
CA GLU A 39 -37.58 20.34 -54.55
C GLU A 39 -39.02 20.66 -54.15
N THR A 40 -39.32 20.70 -52.84
CA THR A 40 -40.65 21.07 -52.32
C THR A 40 -41.01 22.51 -52.69
N LEU A 41 -40.06 23.45 -52.58
CA LEU A 41 -40.24 24.85 -52.97
C LEU A 41 -40.48 25.02 -54.47
N GLN A 42 -39.70 24.32 -55.31
CA GLN A 42 -39.83 24.37 -56.76
C GLN A 42 -41.16 23.77 -57.25
N ARG A 43 -41.60 22.65 -56.67
CA ARG A 43 -42.86 21.98 -57.02
C ARG A 43 -44.09 22.77 -56.56
N SER A 44 -44.01 23.39 -55.38
CA SER A 44 -45.04 24.32 -54.89
C SER A 44 -45.19 25.55 -55.80
N GLY A 45 -44.07 26.10 -56.29
CA GLY A 45 -44.07 27.20 -57.26
C GLY A 45 -44.67 26.84 -58.63
N ARG A 46 -44.72 25.54 -58.98
CA ARG A 46 -45.34 25.01 -60.21
C ARG A 46 -46.79 24.54 -60.02
N GLN A 47 -47.39 24.77 -58.85
CA GLN A 47 -48.73 24.31 -58.46
C GLN A 47 -48.91 22.78 -58.39
N GLU A 48 -47.81 22.03 -58.31
CA GLU A 48 -47.82 20.56 -58.15
C GLU A 48 -47.90 20.17 -56.66
N TYR A 49 -49.00 20.51 -56.00
CA TYR A 49 -49.12 20.40 -54.54
C TYR A 49 -49.04 18.95 -54.01
N MET A 50 -49.56 17.97 -54.76
CA MET A 50 -49.52 16.57 -54.36
C MET A 50 -48.09 16.01 -54.33
N THR A 51 -47.24 16.40 -55.29
CA THR A 51 -45.84 15.96 -55.36
C THR A 51 -44.97 16.75 -54.38
N ALA A 52 -45.33 18.01 -54.07
CA ALA A 52 -44.71 18.80 -53.01
C ALA A 52 -45.02 18.24 -51.60
N ASP A 53 -46.23 17.73 -51.36
CA ASP A 53 -46.58 17.08 -50.09
C ASP A 53 -45.78 15.77 -49.90
N THR A 54 -45.58 14.99 -50.96
CA THR A 54 -44.71 13.79 -50.87
C THR A 54 -43.25 14.13 -50.54
N SER A 55 -42.67 15.19 -51.13
CA SER A 55 -41.30 15.61 -50.81
C SER A 55 -41.19 16.23 -49.41
N PHE A 56 -42.23 16.90 -48.94
CA PHE A 56 -42.32 17.40 -47.56
C PHE A 56 -42.36 16.25 -46.54
N ASN A 57 -43.22 15.24 -46.77
CA ASN A 57 -43.30 14.05 -45.92
C ASN A 57 -41.99 13.25 -45.93
N GLN A 58 -41.31 13.15 -47.08
CA GLN A 58 -39.98 12.57 -47.19
C GLN A 58 -38.91 13.37 -46.42
N THR A 59 -38.99 14.70 -46.42
CA THR A 59 -38.10 15.55 -45.60
C THR A 59 -38.29 15.23 -44.11
N GLY A 60 -39.53 15.06 -43.65
CA GLY A 60 -39.84 14.62 -42.29
C GLY A 60 -39.21 13.26 -41.95
N ALA A 61 -39.35 12.28 -42.84
CA ALA A 61 -38.76 10.95 -42.67
C ALA A 61 -37.21 10.98 -42.62
N VAL A 62 -36.57 11.76 -43.49
CA VAL A 62 -35.11 11.91 -43.50
C VAL A 62 -34.60 12.61 -42.23
N LYS A 63 -35.32 13.60 -41.70
CA LYS A 63 -34.99 14.23 -40.41
C LYS A 63 -35.06 13.25 -39.24
N VAL A 64 -36.07 12.39 -39.20
CA VAL A 64 -36.18 11.32 -38.18
C VAL A 64 -35.03 10.31 -38.31
N GLN A 65 -34.67 9.92 -39.54
CA GLN A 65 -33.52 9.05 -39.80
C GLN A 65 -32.20 9.70 -39.34
N GLU A 66 -31.98 10.97 -39.67
CA GLU A 66 -30.80 11.72 -39.21
C GLU A 66 -30.72 11.76 -37.68
N GLN A 67 -31.84 12.07 -37.01
CA GLN A 67 -31.90 12.12 -35.55
C GLN A 67 -31.60 10.75 -34.94
N SER A 68 -32.18 9.67 -35.47
CA SER A 68 -31.92 8.31 -35.01
C SER A 68 -30.46 7.90 -35.19
N PHE A 69 -29.84 8.29 -36.31
CA PHE A 69 -28.44 8.01 -36.61
C PHE A 69 -27.48 8.77 -35.67
N ARG A 70 -27.76 10.05 -35.40
CA ARG A 70 -27.02 10.85 -34.41
C ARG A 70 -27.11 10.23 -33.02
N VAL A 71 -28.30 9.84 -32.57
CA VAL A 71 -28.50 9.17 -31.27
C VAL A 71 -27.75 7.85 -31.20
N ALA A 72 -27.82 7.00 -32.24
CA ALA A 72 -27.10 5.74 -32.28
C ALA A 72 -25.58 5.92 -32.21
N THR A 73 -25.05 6.94 -32.89
CA THR A 73 -23.60 7.24 -32.87
C THR A 73 -23.15 7.76 -31.50
N GLU A 74 -23.90 8.67 -30.88
CA GLU A 74 -23.58 9.19 -29.54
C GLU A 74 -23.68 8.08 -28.48
N LEU A 75 -24.66 7.18 -28.57
CA LEU A 75 -24.73 5.99 -27.71
C LEU A 75 -23.50 5.08 -27.88
N GLY A 76 -23.04 4.89 -29.12
CA GLY A 76 -21.82 4.16 -29.43
C GLY A 76 -20.59 4.78 -28.77
N ARG A 77 -20.41 6.08 -28.94
CA ARG A 77 -19.34 6.87 -28.31
C ARG A 77 -19.37 6.76 -26.79
N GLN A 78 -20.53 6.94 -26.17
CA GLN A 78 -20.68 6.88 -24.72
C GLN A 78 -20.35 5.49 -24.15
N ARG A 79 -20.63 4.41 -24.89
CA ARG A 79 -20.19 3.05 -24.50
C ARG A 79 -18.67 2.91 -24.54
N GLU A 80 -18.02 3.44 -25.58
CA GLU A 80 -16.55 3.46 -25.64
C GLU A 80 -15.93 4.29 -24.51
N GLU A 81 -16.53 5.45 -24.18
CA GLU A 81 -16.07 6.29 -23.08
C GLU A 81 -16.17 5.59 -21.72
N LYS A 82 -17.25 4.83 -21.49
CA LYS A 82 -17.37 3.99 -20.28
C LYS A 82 -16.30 2.89 -20.26
N ALA A 83 -16.07 2.22 -21.40
CA ALA A 83 -15.04 1.20 -21.51
C ALA A 83 -13.62 1.75 -21.30
N ASN A 84 -13.33 2.94 -21.83
CA ASN A 84 -12.05 3.62 -21.63
C ASN A 84 -11.85 4.02 -20.18
N LEU A 85 -12.90 4.52 -19.52
CA LEU A 85 -12.87 4.83 -18.10
C LEU A 85 -12.58 3.57 -17.26
N GLU A 86 -13.27 2.46 -17.54
CA GLU A 86 -13.00 1.17 -16.89
C GLU A 86 -11.56 0.67 -17.10
N LYS A 87 -11.03 0.77 -18.33
CA LYS A 87 -9.64 0.42 -18.64
C LYS A 87 -8.66 1.27 -17.83
N ALA A 88 -8.88 2.58 -17.79
CA ALA A 88 -8.07 3.52 -17.01
C ALA A 88 -8.05 3.14 -15.52
N PHE A 89 -9.20 2.78 -14.97
CA PHE A 89 -9.29 2.36 -13.57
C PHE A 89 -8.60 1.03 -13.27
N LYS A 90 -8.63 0.07 -14.19
CA LYS A 90 -7.86 -1.18 -14.05
C LYS A 90 -6.37 -0.91 -13.94
N ILE A 91 -5.85 0.05 -14.73
CA ILE A 91 -4.44 0.49 -14.69
C ILE A 91 -4.14 1.19 -13.36
N GLU A 92 -4.96 2.15 -12.93
CA GLU A 92 -4.74 2.87 -11.66
C GLU A 92 -4.81 1.91 -10.46
N LYS A 93 -5.71 0.91 -10.51
CA LYS A 93 -5.81 -0.15 -9.48
C LYS A 93 -4.55 -1.01 -9.42
N SER A 94 -4.02 -1.43 -10.56
CA SER A 94 -2.80 -2.25 -10.59
C SER A 94 -1.59 -1.46 -10.10
N GLN A 95 -1.45 -0.19 -10.48
CA GLN A 95 -0.41 0.72 -9.98
C GLN A 95 -0.52 0.94 -8.47
N LEU A 96 -1.74 1.17 -7.96
CA LEU A 96 -1.99 1.32 -6.52
C LEU A 96 -1.58 0.06 -5.75
N PHE A 97 -1.97 -1.13 -6.23
CA PHE A 97 -1.58 -2.39 -5.59
C PHE A 97 -0.08 -2.65 -5.67
N ALA A 98 0.57 -2.37 -6.80
CA ALA A 98 2.02 -2.50 -6.93
C ALA A 98 2.77 -1.59 -5.94
N LYS A 99 2.33 -0.33 -5.82
CA LYS A 99 2.90 0.63 -4.85
C LYS A 99 2.76 0.14 -3.41
N TRP A 100 1.59 -0.38 -3.05
CA TRP A 100 1.36 -0.90 -1.69
C TRP A 100 2.05 -2.23 -1.43
N ALA A 101 2.17 -3.10 -2.43
CA ALA A 101 2.97 -4.32 -2.32
C ALA A 101 4.42 -4.00 -1.99
N LYS A 102 5.02 -3.03 -2.71
CA LYS A 102 6.38 -2.55 -2.44
C LYS A 102 6.52 -1.99 -1.02
N LYS A 103 5.59 -1.15 -0.57
CA LYS A 103 5.61 -0.61 0.81
C LYS A 103 5.50 -1.69 1.89
N ILE A 104 4.67 -2.72 1.66
CA ILE A 104 4.54 -3.84 2.59
C ILE A 104 5.86 -4.62 2.63
N GLU A 105 6.45 -4.89 1.47
CA GLU A 105 7.75 -5.55 1.37
C GLU A 105 8.86 -4.77 2.09
N GLU A 106 8.93 -3.44 1.91
CA GLU A 106 9.86 -2.56 2.62
C GLU A 106 9.71 -2.69 4.15
N VAL A 107 8.48 -2.72 4.67
CA VAL A 107 8.26 -2.88 6.12
C VAL A 107 8.56 -4.29 6.62
N GLU A 108 8.29 -5.33 5.83
CA GLU A 108 8.68 -6.70 6.20
C GLU A 108 10.19 -6.84 6.24
N GLU A 109 10.90 -6.23 5.28
CA GLU A 109 12.36 -6.24 5.25
C GLU A 109 12.96 -5.46 6.42
N ASP A 110 12.42 -4.28 6.72
CA ASP A 110 12.78 -3.51 7.93
C ASP A 110 12.59 -4.34 9.21
N CYS A 111 11.49 -5.11 9.29
CA CYS A 111 11.25 -6.00 10.43
C CYS A 111 12.29 -7.12 10.48
N ARG A 112 12.64 -7.76 9.36
CA ARG A 112 13.65 -8.82 9.30
C ARG A 112 15.03 -8.31 9.70
N VAL A 113 15.47 -7.19 9.13
CA VAL A 113 16.77 -6.59 9.44
C VAL A 113 16.87 -6.25 10.92
N ARG A 114 15.83 -5.61 11.50
CA ARG A 114 15.82 -5.30 12.93
C ARG A 114 15.78 -6.54 13.81
N GLN A 115 15.11 -7.61 13.37
CA GLN A 115 15.11 -8.88 14.08
C GLN A 115 16.50 -9.51 14.09
N ALA A 116 17.20 -9.52 12.96
CA ALA A 116 18.56 -10.04 12.87
C ALA A 116 19.52 -9.27 13.80
N ILE A 117 19.45 -7.94 13.81
CA ILE A 117 20.25 -7.09 14.71
C ILE A 117 19.92 -7.38 16.17
N LEU A 118 18.65 -7.60 16.52
CA LEU A 118 18.25 -7.94 17.88
C LEU A 118 18.82 -9.30 18.30
N MET A 119 18.71 -10.32 17.45
CA MET A 119 19.27 -11.65 17.71
C MET A 119 20.80 -11.60 17.90
N GLU A 120 21.51 -10.85 17.07
CA GLU A 120 22.96 -10.65 17.21
C GLU A 120 23.31 -10.00 18.55
N LYS A 121 22.60 -8.94 18.94
CA LYS A 121 22.79 -8.28 20.23
C LYS A 121 22.53 -9.22 21.40
N GLN A 122 21.51 -10.07 21.30
CA GLN A 122 21.18 -11.06 22.32
C GLN A 122 22.26 -12.13 22.44
N GLU A 123 22.83 -12.59 21.33
CA GLU A 123 23.92 -13.55 21.34
C GLU A 123 25.20 -12.96 21.97
N ILE A 124 25.56 -11.73 21.62
CA ILE A 124 26.70 -11.02 22.24
C ILE A 124 26.49 -10.90 23.76
N ALA A 125 25.31 -10.43 24.18
CA ALA A 125 24.98 -10.29 25.60
C ALA A 125 25.01 -11.64 26.35
N ARG A 126 24.62 -12.73 25.69
CA ARG A 126 24.71 -14.08 26.24
C ARG A 126 26.15 -14.51 26.47
N VAL A 127 26.99 -14.39 25.45
CA VAL A 127 28.40 -14.78 25.54
C VAL A 127 29.13 -13.97 26.62
N ASP A 128 28.87 -12.67 26.70
CA ASP A 128 29.51 -11.82 27.72
C ASP A 128 29.01 -12.16 29.12
N ARG A 129 27.72 -12.45 29.28
CA ARG A 129 27.18 -12.89 30.58
C ARG A 129 27.72 -14.24 31.01
N GLU A 130 27.87 -15.19 30.09
CA GLU A 130 28.49 -16.50 30.38
C GLU A 130 29.93 -16.33 30.87
N LYS A 131 30.72 -15.45 30.26
CA LYS A 131 32.09 -15.12 30.73
C LYS A 131 32.08 -14.53 32.14
N GLU A 132 31.21 -13.55 32.41
CA GLU A 132 31.07 -12.94 33.74
C GLU A 132 30.70 -13.97 34.81
N VAL A 133 29.80 -14.90 34.49
CA VAL A 133 29.38 -15.97 35.40
C VAL A 133 30.54 -16.90 35.72
N VAL A 134 31.32 -17.33 34.71
CA VAL A 134 32.50 -18.17 34.92
C VAL A 134 33.51 -17.46 35.81
N GLU A 135 33.78 -16.17 35.56
CA GLU A 135 34.69 -15.37 36.38
C GLU A 135 34.18 -15.25 37.83
N HIS A 136 32.90 -14.94 38.02
CA HIS A 136 32.30 -14.82 39.35
C HIS A 136 32.35 -16.14 40.13
N VAL A 137 32.04 -17.27 39.48
CA VAL A 137 32.08 -18.60 40.11
C VAL A 137 33.49 -19.00 40.49
N SER A 138 34.50 -18.67 39.68
CA SER A 138 35.90 -18.96 40.00
C SER A 138 36.39 -18.27 41.28
N LYS A 139 35.76 -17.15 41.66
CA LYS A 139 36.09 -16.39 42.87
C LYS A 139 35.40 -16.94 44.13
N ILE A 140 34.36 -17.77 43.98
CA ILE A 140 33.67 -18.40 45.11
C ILE A 140 34.58 -19.50 45.68
N ARG A 141 34.90 -19.41 46.97
CA ARG A 141 35.72 -20.41 47.68
C ARG A 141 34.90 -21.14 48.73
N PHE A 142 35.18 -22.43 48.92
CA PHE A 142 34.61 -23.21 50.00
C PHE A 142 35.12 -22.69 51.34
N LYS A 143 34.18 -22.32 52.22
CA LYS A 143 34.46 -21.90 53.59
C LYS A 143 33.83 -22.92 54.53
N LYS A 144 34.66 -23.63 55.28
CA LYS A 144 34.21 -24.55 56.34
C LYS A 144 33.44 -23.78 57.41
N SER A 145 32.35 -24.34 57.91
CA SER A 145 31.65 -23.77 59.04
C SER A 145 32.52 -23.79 60.31
N SER A 146 32.21 -22.93 61.28
CA SER A 146 32.86 -22.97 62.60
C SER A 146 32.69 -24.33 63.27
N THR A 147 31.57 -25.01 63.03
CA THR A 147 31.27 -26.32 63.61
C THR A 147 32.19 -27.39 63.03
N LEU A 148 32.40 -27.38 61.70
CA LEU A 148 33.33 -28.31 61.05
C LEU A 148 34.78 -28.07 61.49
N LEU A 149 35.19 -26.80 61.60
CA LEU A 149 36.52 -26.44 62.11
C LEU A 149 36.74 -26.92 63.55
N GLN A 150 35.75 -26.71 64.43
CA GLN A 150 35.81 -27.21 65.81
C GLN A 150 35.91 -28.72 65.88
N LEU A 151 35.14 -29.46 65.07
CA LEU A 151 35.20 -30.92 65.01
C LEU A 151 36.60 -31.41 64.57
N GLU A 152 37.18 -30.81 63.53
CA GLU A 152 38.55 -31.13 63.08
C GLU A 152 39.61 -30.79 64.14
N ASP A 153 39.45 -29.69 64.87
CA ASP A 153 40.37 -29.33 65.96
C ASP A 153 40.26 -30.27 67.17
N THR A 154 39.03 -30.70 67.51
CA THR A 154 38.80 -31.68 68.59
C THR A 154 39.34 -33.06 68.21
N GLU A 155 39.18 -33.49 66.97
CA GLU A 155 39.73 -34.75 66.45
C GLU A 155 41.27 -34.74 66.55
N LYS A 156 41.94 -33.68 66.10
CA LYS A 156 43.39 -33.51 66.25
C LYS A 156 43.86 -33.53 67.71
N LYS A 157 43.10 -32.91 68.63
CA LYS A 157 43.44 -32.89 70.06
C LYS A 157 43.32 -34.28 70.68
N LEU A 158 42.24 -35.00 70.41
CA LEU A 158 42.01 -36.36 70.89
C LEU A 158 43.03 -37.35 70.31
N ALA A 159 43.40 -37.20 69.04
CA ALA A 159 44.45 -37.99 68.40
C ALA A 159 45.82 -37.77 69.07
N LYS A 160 46.16 -36.53 69.44
CA LYS A 160 47.39 -36.20 70.18
C LYS A 160 47.41 -36.76 71.61
N GLN A 161 46.23 -36.96 72.22
CA GLN A 161 46.08 -37.55 73.55
C GLN A 161 46.05 -39.09 73.54
N HIS A 162 46.18 -39.72 72.36
CA HIS A 162 46.08 -41.17 72.14
C HIS A 162 44.69 -41.78 72.41
N ASP A 163 43.63 -40.96 72.48
CA ASP A 163 42.25 -41.40 72.66
C ASP A 163 41.59 -41.76 71.30
N PHE A 164 42.14 -42.79 70.66
CA PHE A 164 41.79 -43.13 69.27
C PHE A 164 40.32 -43.48 69.05
N LYS A 165 39.64 -44.10 70.03
CA LYS A 165 38.21 -44.45 69.91
C LYS A 165 37.31 -43.22 69.84
N GLN A 166 37.60 -42.19 70.63
CA GLN A 166 36.83 -40.95 70.61
C GLN A 166 37.20 -40.11 69.39
N ALA A 167 38.47 -40.12 68.98
CA ALA A 167 38.91 -39.46 67.75
C ALA A 167 38.19 -40.01 66.51
N THR A 168 38.02 -41.32 66.37
CA THR A 168 37.31 -41.92 65.21
C THR A 168 35.82 -41.57 65.19
N GLU A 169 35.17 -41.47 66.34
CA GLU A 169 33.77 -41.02 66.43
C GLU A 169 33.62 -39.55 65.99
N VAL A 170 34.50 -38.67 66.47
CA VAL A 170 34.52 -37.25 66.09
C VAL A 170 34.84 -37.10 64.60
N MET A 171 35.78 -37.89 64.08
CA MET A 171 36.11 -37.96 62.65
C MET A 171 34.88 -38.33 61.82
N SER A 172 34.12 -39.37 62.19
CA SER A 172 32.90 -39.76 61.46
C SER A 172 31.85 -38.64 61.44
N ARG A 173 31.71 -37.89 62.55
CA ARG A 173 30.82 -36.72 62.63
C ARG A 173 31.32 -35.58 61.74
N ALA A 174 32.62 -35.29 61.76
CA ALA A 174 33.25 -34.28 60.92
C ALA A 174 33.08 -34.60 59.43
N GLU A 175 33.26 -35.86 59.02
CA GLU A 175 33.05 -36.30 57.64
C GLU A 175 31.61 -36.14 57.17
N ARG A 176 30.62 -36.50 58.00
CA ARG A 176 29.20 -36.27 57.67
C ARG A 176 28.91 -34.79 57.48
N GLN A 177 29.37 -33.95 58.41
CA GLN A 177 29.18 -32.51 58.34
C GLN A 177 29.86 -31.90 57.10
N ARG A 178 31.09 -32.35 56.79
CA ARG A 178 31.82 -31.95 55.58
C ARG A 178 31.05 -32.30 54.30
N LYS A 179 30.49 -33.51 54.20
CA LYS A 179 29.69 -33.93 53.03
C LYS A 179 28.46 -33.04 52.85
N LEU A 180 27.78 -32.67 53.93
CA LEU A 180 26.63 -31.76 53.88
C LEU A 180 27.04 -30.36 53.42
N GLU A 181 28.09 -29.80 54.01
CA GLU A 181 28.59 -28.46 53.64
C GLU A 181 29.13 -28.41 52.21
N GLU A 182 29.82 -29.45 51.74
CA GLU A 182 30.26 -29.57 50.35
C GLU A 182 29.08 -29.67 49.38
N ALA A 183 28.01 -30.38 49.75
CA ALA A 183 26.79 -30.46 48.93
C ALA A 183 26.06 -29.10 48.85
N GLU A 184 25.95 -28.38 49.96
CA GLU A 184 25.40 -27.02 49.97
C GLU A 184 26.26 -26.06 49.15
N TYR A 185 27.58 -26.16 49.25
CA TYR A 185 28.50 -25.35 48.47
C TYR A 185 28.33 -25.57 46.96
N ARG A 186 28.22 -26.83 46.52
CA ARG A 186 27.94 -27.17 45.11
C ARG A 186 26.61 -26.56 44.65
N ARG A 187 25.55 -26.72 45.46
CA ARG A 187 24.24 -26.10 45.17
C ARG A 187 24.34 -24.58 45.05
N ARG A 188 25.10 -23.91 45.92
CA ARG A 188 25.31 -22.46 45.83
C ARG A 188 26.02 -22.04 44.55
N ILE A 189 27.03 -22.80 44.12
CA ILE A 189 27.71 -22.56 42.83
C ILE A 189 26.73 -22.75 41.67
N GLU A 190 25.96 -23.85 41.66
CA GLU A 190 24.98 -24.12 40.61
C GLU A 190 23.92 -23.01 40.52
N VAL A 191 23.41 -22.53 41.67
CA VAL A 191 22.47 -21.40 41.71
C VAL A 191 23.12 -20.11 41.22
N ALA A 192 24.38 -19.84 41.63
CA ALA A 192 25.12 -18.67 41.19
C ALA A 192 25.42 -18.69 39.68
N GLN A 193 25.48 -19.87 39.06
CA GLN A 193 25.59 -20.04 37.61
C GLN A 193 24.26 -19.84 36.89
N ARG A 194 23.20 -20.49 37.38
CA ARG A 194 21.91 -20.56 36.67
C ARG A 194 21.13 -19.26 36.73
N LYS A 195 20.98 -18.68 37.93
CA LYS A 195 20.14 -17.49 38.16
C LYS A 195 20.45 -16.33 37.19
N PRO A 196 21.72 -15.91 36.99
CA PRO A 196 22.02 -14.80 36.07
C PRO A 196 21.74 -15.12 34.59
N LEU A 197 21.83 -16.39 34.19
CA LEU A 197 21.51 -16.83 32.83
C LEU A 197 19.99 -16.88 32.61
N GLU A 198 19.23 -17.36 33.61
CA GLU A 198 17.77 -17.34 33.62
C GLU A 198 17.22 -15.91 33.58
N GLU A 199 17.81 -14.99 34.36
CA GLU A 199 17.45 -13.57 34.34
C GLU A 199 17.73 -12.92 32.97
N LEU A 200 18.85 -13.28 32.32
CA LEU A 200 19.16 -12.81 30.98
C LEU A 200 18.15 -13.35 29.95
N ALA A 201 17.87 -14.65 29.99
CA ALA A 201 16.90 -15.28 29.09
C ALA A 201 15.52 -14.64 29.23
N ALA A 202 15.05 -14.39 30.45
CA ALA A 202 13.79 -13.72 30.71
C ALA A 202 13.73 -12.29 30.14
N ARG A 203 14.85 -11.55 30.19
CA ARG A 203 14.96 -10.22 29.58
C ARG A 203 14.92 -10.29 28.05
N GLN A 204 15.67 -11.23 27.46
CA GLN A 204 15.70 -11.44 26.01
C GLN A 204 14.31 -11.83 25.47
N ASP A 205 13.59 -12.70 26.19
CA ASP A 205 12.21 -13.06 25.87
C ASP A 205 11.28 -11.86 25.93
N ALA A 206 11.41 -11.01 26.96
CA ALA A 206 10.61 -9.80 27.08
C ALA A 206 10.89 -8.81 25.93
N GLU A 207 12.16 -8.61 25.58
CA GLU A 207 12.56 -7.80 24.43
C GLU A 207 12.00 -8.34 23.11
N MET A 208 12.07 -9.65 22.89
CA MET A 208 11.50 -10.29 21.70
C MET A 208 9.98 -10.12 21.61
N ARG A 209 9.26 -10.18 22.74
CA ARG A 209 7.81 -9.90 22.78
C ARG A 209 7.50 -8.45 22.41
N ILE A 210 8.22 -7.49 22.99
CA ILE A 210 8.06 -6.06 22.67
C ILE A 210 8.36 -5.81 21.19
N PHE A 211 9.43 -6.41 20.68
CA PHE A 211 9.81 -6.33 19.27
C PHE A 211 8.70 -6.87 18.36
N THR A 212 8.17 -8.05 18.67
CA THR A 212 7.08 -8.69 17.90
C THR A 212 5.83 -7.81 17.88
N GLN A 213 5.48 -7.21 19.01
CA GLN A 213 4.36 -6.29 19.11
C GLN A 213 4.60 -5.03 18.28
N LYS A 214 5.83 -4.49 18.26
CA LYS A 214 6.19 -3.33 17.44
C LYS A 214 6.10 -3.63 15.95
N CYS A 215 6.61 -4.78 15.51
CA CYS A 215 6.48 -5.24 14.12
C CYS A 215 5.00 -5.41 13.73
N HIS A 216 4.18 -5.98 14.62
CA HIS A 216 2.74 -6.08 14.40
C HIS A 216 2.09 -4.69 14.26
N GLY A 217 2.45 -3.74 15.11
CA GLY A 217 1.98 -2.35 15.02
C GLY A 217 2.35 -1.69 13.68
N MET A 218 3.58 -1.87 13.19
CA MET A 218 4.02 -1.36 11.88
C MET A 218 3.20 -1.97 10.73
N ARG A 219 2.97 -3.28 10.74
CA ARG A 219 2.14 -3.98 9.75
C ARG A 219 0.70 -3.45 9.75
N LEU A 220 0.11 -3.28 10.94
CA LEU A 220 -1.24 -2.75 11.07
C LEU A 220 -1.35 -1.30 10.59
N ALA A 221 -0.35 -0.46 10.85
CA ALA A 221 -0.32 0.92 10.38
C ALA A 221 -0.38 0.98 8.85
N ILE A 222 0.49 0.21 8.17
CA ILE A 222 0.48 0.12 6.71
C ILE A 222 -0.83 -0.44 6.15
N GLN A 223 -1.40 -1.47 6.79
CA GLN A 223 -2.69 -2.02 6.37
C GLN A 223 -3.80 -0.96 6.45
N ARG A 224 -3.84 -0.18 7.54
CA ARG A 224 -4.81 0.92 7.70
C ARG A 224 -4.62 2.01 6.65
N GLU A 225 -3.38 2.41 6.38
CA GLU A 225 -3.11 3.40 5.33
C GLU A 225 -3.49 2.89 3.94
N ARG A 226 -3.21 1.60 3.65
CA ARG A 226 -3.62 0.95 2.40
C ARG A 226 -5.15 0.97 2.26
N ASP A 227 -5.86 0.58 3.30
CA ASP A 227 -7.32 0.49 3.27
C ASP A 227 -7.95 1.90 3.14
N ALA A 228 -7.38 2.91 3.79
CA ALA A 228 -7.77 4.31 3.62
C ALA A 228 -7.51 4.81 2.19
N ALA A 229 -6.33 4.53 1.63
CA ALA A 229 -6.01 4.89 0.25
C ALA A 229 -6.93 4.18 -0.76
N PHE A 230 -7.29 2.92 -0.48
CA PHE A 230 -8.24 2.18 -1.30
C PHE A 230 -9.67 2.75 -1.21
N ALA A 231 -10.10 3.20 -0.03
CA ALA A 231 -11.38 3.88 0.15
C ALA A 231 -11.43 5.20 -0.65
N VAL A 232 -10.37 6.01 -0.59
CA VAL A 232 -10.23 7.24 -1.38
C VAL A 232 -10.27 6.93 -2.88
N TYR A 233 -9.53 5.91 -3.33
CA TYR A 233 -9.56 5.45 -4.72
C TYR A 233 -10.97 5.03 -5.16
N LYS A 234 -11.69 4.26 -4.34
CA LYS A 234 -13.06 3.84 -4.62
C LYS A 234 -14.01 5.03 -4.71
N GLN A 235 -13.87 6.00 -3.81
CA GLN A 235 -14.68 7.23 -3.87
C GLN A 235 -14.40 8.02 -5.15
N LYS A 236 -13.12 8.18 -5.52
CA LYS A 236 -12.71 8.84 -6.77
C LYS A 236 -13.33 8.14 -7.98
N TYR A 237 -13.36 6.81 -8.00
CA TYR A 237 -14.01 6.01 -9.03
C TYR A 237 -15.50 6.33 -9.13
N CYS A 238 -16.23 6.21 -8.01
CA CYS A 238 -17.67 6.46 -7.98
C CYS A 238 -18.03 7.90 -8.40
N ASN A 239 -17.24 8.89 -7.97
CA ASN A 239 -17.44 10.28 -8.36
C ASN A 239 -17.25 10.48 -9.87
N LEU A 240 -16.19 9.91 -10.45
CA LEU A 240 -15.92 10.03 -11.88
C LEU A 240 -16.97 9.31 -12.74
N GLU A 241 -17.44 8.15 -12.29
CA GLU A 241 -18.52 7.40 -12.95
C GLU A 241 -19.85 8.19 -12.90
N ALA A 242 -20.17 8.78 -11.75
CA ALA A 242 -21.35 9.63 -11.58
C ALA A 242 -21.26 10.89 -12.46
N ASP A 243 -20.11 11.57 -12.47
CA ASP A 243 -19.86 12.75 -13.30
C ASP A 243 -19.99 12.42 -14.80
N GLN A 244 -19.43 11.29 -15.25
CA GLN A 244 -19.54 10.85 -16.63
C GLN A 244 -20.99 10.52 -16.99
N SER A 245 -21.71 9.83 -16.11
CA SER A 245 -23.12 9.47 -16.33
C SER A 245 -24.01 10.71 -16.37
N HIS A 246 -23.79 11.68 -15.49
CA HIS A 246 -24.49 12.95 -15.48
C HIS A 246 -24.20 13.78 -16.74
N ALA A 247 -22.93 13.83 -17.16
CA ALA A 247 -22.54 14.52 -18.38
C ALA A 247 -23.19 13.89 -19.63
N HIS A 248 -23.26 12.55 -19.69
CA HIS A 248 -23.96 11.83 -20.76
C HIS A 248 -25.48 12.09 -20.73
N ALA A 249 -26.09 12.21 -19.54
CA ALA A 249 -27.51 12.52 -19.42
C ALA A 249 -27.83 13.94 -19.94
N ILE A 250 -27.04 14.94 -19.56
CA ILE A 250 -27.20 16.32 -20.04
C ILE A 250 -27.09 16.40 -21.58
N GLU A 251 -26.18 15.62 -22.19
CA GLU A 251 -26.06 15.58 -23.66
C GLU A 251 -27.36 15.15 -24.35
N TYR A 252 -28.20 14.32 -23.73
CA TYR A 252 -29.52 13.94 -24.29
C TYR A 252 -30.63 14.92 -23.94
N THR A 253 -30.58 15.53 -22.75
CA THR A 253 -31.59 16.49 -22.31
C THR A 253 -31.49 17.82 -23.04
N MET A 254 -30.31 18.20 -23.52
CA MET A 254 -30.13 19.32 -24.44
C MET A 254 -30.63 18.95 -25.85
N HIS A 255 -31.95 18.90 -26.00
CA HIS A 255 -32.60 18.88 -27.30
C HIS A 255 -32.21 20.12 -28.12
N ALA A 256 -32.11 19.91 -29.44
CA ALA A 256 -31.65 20.83 -30.46
C ALA A 256 -32.62 22.00 -30.73
N GLU A 257 -32.95 22.80 -29.71
CA GLU A 257 -33.64 24.09 -29.91
C GLU A 257 -32.74 25.11 -30.60
N ILE A 258 -31.43 24.88 -30.57
CA ILE A 258 -30.42 25.69 -31.23
C ILE A 258 -29.83 24.81 -32.34
N GLY A 259 -29.85 25.30 -33.58
CA GLY A 259 -29.32 24.59 -34.76
C GLY A 259 -27.91 24.05 -34.58
N ALA A 260 -27.47 23.18 -35.50
CA ALA A 260 -26.21 22.42 -35.48
C ALA A 260 -25.14 22.99 -34.52
N VAL A 261 -25.09 22.46 -33.30
CA VAL A 261 -24.09 22.84 -32.29
C VAL A 261 -22.71 22.67 -32.93
N GLN A 262 -22.03 23.80 -33.17
CA GLN A 262 -20.69 23.80 -33.74
C GLN A 262 -19.78 22.98 -32.83
N SER A 263 -19.33 21.82 -33.31
CA SER A 263 -18.39 21.01 -32.53
C SER A 263 -17.04 21.72 -32.49
N HIS A 264 -16.74 22.32 -31.34
CA HIS A 264 -15.43 22.93 -31.11
C HIS A 264 -14.35 21.85 -31.17
N LYS A 265 -13.23 22.13 -31.88
CA LYS A 265 -12.08 21.21 -32.02
C LYS A 265 -11.51 20.74 -30.67
N SER A 266 -11.70 21.52 -29.60
CA SER A 266 -11.27 21.23 -28.24
C SER A 266 -12.25 20.39 -27.42
N ARG A 267 -13.48 20.13 -27.89
CA ARG A 267 -14.50 19.39 -27.13
C ARG A 267 -14.00 18.00 -26.72
N SER A 268 -13.32 17.30 -27.61
CA SER A 268 -12.75 15.97 -27.34
C SER A 268 -11.57 15.98 -26.37
N THR A 269 -10.96 17.14 -26.13
CA THR A 269 -9.79 17.28 -25.25
C THR A 269 -10.12 17.91 -23.89
N THR A 270 -11.23 18.62 -23.75
CA THR A 270 -11.58 19.35 -22.51
C THR A 270 -12.98 19.10 -21.99
N ALA A 271 -13.88 18.49 -22.77
CA ALA A 271 -15.26 18.33 -22.32
C ALA A 271 -15.41 17.18 -21.31
N SER A 272 -16.33 17.39 -20.37
CA SER A 272 -16.65 16.41 -19.32
C SER A 272 -17.19 15.08 -19.85
N THR A 273 -17.59 15.03 -21.13
CA THR A 273 -18.17 13.85 -21.78
C THR A 273 -17.12 12.95 -22.44
N PHE A 274 -15.84 13.35 -22.39
CA PHE A 274 -14.66 12.59 -22.84
C PHE A 274 -13.70 12.25 -21.68
N ARG A 275 -14.17 12.30 -20.42
CA ARG A 275 -13.34 12.03 -19.24
C ARG A 275 -12.71 10.65 -19.24
N GLY A 276 -13.41 9.63 -19.77
CA GLY A 276 -12.88 8.26 -19.84
C GLY A 276 -11.66 8.18 -20.75
N THR A 277 -11.76 8.76 -21.94
CA THR A 277 -10.66 8.85 -22.89
C THR A 277 -9.50 9.71 -22.35
N LEU A 278 -9.77 10.88 -21.78
CA LEU A 278 -8.72 11.74 -21.19
C LEU A 278 -7.96 11.05 -20.07
N LYS A 279 -8.68 10.38 -19.18
CA LYS A 279 -8.09 9.66 -18.05
C LYS A 279 -7.27 8.45 -18.53
N TYR A 280 -7.76 7.73 -19.55
CA TYR A 280 -7.03 6.63 -20.16
C TYR A 280 -5.76 7.10 -20.88
N GLU A 281 -5.83 8.17 -21.67
CA GLU A 281 -4.68 8.73 -22.40
C GLU A 281 -3.57 9.23 -21.46
N SER A 282 -3.95 9.82 -20.32
CA SER A 282 -3.01 10.23 -19.26
C SER A 282 -2.31 9.02 -18.62
N LEU A 283 -3.04 7.94 -18.33
CA LEU A 283 -2.46 6.75 -17.69
C LEU A 283 -1.69 5.83 -18.65
N ALA A 284 -2.11 5.80 -19.92
CA ALA A 284 -1.45 5.02 -20.97
C ALA A 284 -0.26 5.78 -21.60
N GLY A 285 -0.01 7.03 -21.20
CA GLY A 285 1.14 7.83 -21.64
C GLY A 285 1.08 8.26 -23.12
N THR A 286 -0.11 8.34 -23.72
CA THR A 286 -0.23 8.50 -25.18
C THR A 286 -0.48 9.93 -25.65
N LYS A 287 -0.77 10.91 -24.76
CA LYS A 287 -0.95 12.31 -25.19
C LYS A 287 -1.04 13.41 -24.12
N PHE A 288 -1.28 13.10 -22.85
CA PHE A 288 -1.57 14.11 -21.82
C PHE A 288 -0.77 13.86 -20.54
N ASP A 289 0.49 14.27 -20.54
CA ASP A 289 1.23 14.58 -19.30
C ASP A 289 0.84 16.01 -18.90
N VAL A 290 -0.33 16.17 -18.27
CA VAL A 290 -0.60 17.39 -17.50
C VAL A 290 -0.24 17.05 -16.07
N SER A 291 0.81 17.69 -15.57
CA SER A 291 1.26 17.59 -14.19
C SER A 291 0.07 17.78 -13.25
N ASP A 292 -0.15 16.79 -12.39
CA ASP A 292 -1.20 16.82 -11.38
C ASP A 292 -1.01 18.07 -10.51
N VAL A 293 -2.06 18.85 -10.24
CA VAL A 293 -1.94 20.10 -9.48
C VAL A 293 -1.44 19.82 -8.05
N SER A 294 -1.56 18.58 -7.57
CA SER A 294 -0.94 18.11 -6.32
C SER A 294 0.58 17.95 -6.36
N THR A 295 1.21 17.99 -7.55
CA THR A 295 2.68 17.94 -7.71
C THR A 295 3.33 19.33 -7.78
N LEU A 296 2.53 20.40 -7.85
CA LEU A 296 3.00 21.79 -7.84
C LEU A 296 3.34 22.33 -6.43
N ALA A 297 3.21 21.50 -5.38
CA ALA A 297 3.44 21.92 -4.00
C ALA A 297 4.89 21.73 -3.49
N ASP A 298 5.78 21.12 -4.27
CA ASP A 298 7.21 21.04 -3.93
C ASP A 298 8.03 21.86 -4.94
N GLY A 299 7.85 23.18 -4.90
CA GLY A 299 8.78 24.10 -5.53
C GLY A 299 10.14 24.07 -4.81
N PRO A 300 11.27 24.10 -5.53
CA PRO A 300 12.60 24.16 -4.94
C PRO A 300 12.88 25.56 -4.41
N ASP A 301 12.27 25.91 -3.27
CA ASP A 301 12.63 27.11 -2.50
C ASP A 301 12.21 27.04 -1.02
N SER A 302 12.16 25.83 -0.44
CA SER A 302 12.22 25.70 1.02
C SER A 302 13.69 25.66 1.43
N THR A 303 14.27 26.85 1.64
CA THR A 303 15.52 26.98 2.39
C THR A 303 15.44 26.15 3.67
N PRO A 304 16.45 25.32 4.00
CA PRO A 304 16.47 24.63 5.27
C PRO A 304 16.63 25.68 6.36
N VAL A 305 15.55 25.96 7.09
CA VAL A 305 15.65 26.69 8.36
C VAL A 305 16.47 25.79 9.28
N ALA A 306 17.75 26.11 9.39
CA ALA A 306 18.64 25.54 10.38
C ALA A 306 17.96 25.66 11.74
N ARG A 307 17.60 24.52 12.33
CA ARG A 307 17.30 24.45 13.76
C ARG A 307 18.60 24.79 14.47
N VAL A 308 18.74 26.07 14.83
CA VAL A 308 19.69 26.51 15.84
C VAL A 308 19.28 25.81 17.13
N ASN A 309 20.03 24.78 17.50
CA ASN A 309 20.07 24.31 18.88
C ASN A 309 20.70 25.45 19.69
N GLY A 310 19.85 26.28 20.27
CA GLY A 310 20.24 27.19 21.33
C GLY A 310 20.33 26.41 22.63
N ASP A 311 21.56 26.06 23.01
CA ASP A 311 21.92 25.94 24.41
C ASP A 311 21.68 27.30 25.08
N ALA A 312 20.89 27.30 26.16
CA ALA A 312 20.87 28.40 27.11
C ALA A 312 20.33 27.91 28.47
N TYR A 313 21.29 27.71 29.38
CA TYR A 313 21.22 27.66 30.86
C TYR A 313 20.60 26.45 31.55
#